data_AF-A0A7J6W0J4-F1
#
_entry.id   AF-A0A7J6W0J4-F1
#
_cell.length_a   1.000
_cell.length_b   1.000
_cell.length_c   1.000
_cell.angle_alpha   90.00
_cell.angle_beta   90.00
_cell.angle_gamma   90.00
#
_symmetry.space_group_name_H-M   'P 1'
#
loop_
_entity.id
_entity.type
_entity.pdbx_description
1 polymer ?
#
loop_
_entity_poly.entity_id
_entity_poly.type
_entity_poly.pdbx_seq_one_letter_code
_entity_poly.pdbx_strand_id
1 'polypeptide(L)'
;MVNDKENEEKLRIAFTITVDTKHGTTTGVSAQDRTTTILVLASRDSKAEDFIRPGHIVPLRYRVGGVLKRRGHTEASVDLVILVGLNPVAVICEIVADDVSMARLPQLLEFAEEHNFKIISIAELI
;
A
#
# COMPACT_ATOMS: atom_id res chain seq x y z
N MET A 1 -5.39 -15.00 -2.49
CA MET A 1 -6.26 -13.81 -2.39
C MET A 1 -7.65 -14.33 -2.17
N VAL A 2 -8.43 -13.72 -1.28
CA VAL A 2 -9.85 -14.08 -1.15
C VAL A 2 -10.58 -13.63 -2.42
N ASN A 3 -11.46 -14.46 -2.97
CA ASN A 3 -12.23 -14.10 -4.15
C ASN A 3 -13.16 -12.91 -3.84
N ASP A 4 -13.43 -12.03 -4.81
CA ASP A 4 -14.25 -10.83 -4.59
C ASP A 4 -15.65 -11.18 -4.08
N LYS A 5 -16.23 -12.30 -4.54
CA LYS A 5 -17.54 -12.81 -4.09
C LYS A 5 -17.53 -13.24 -2.62
N GLU A 6 -16.39 -13.72 -2.14
CA GLU A 6 -16.19 -14.24 -0.78
C GLU A 6 -15.63 -13.17 0.16
N ASN A 7 -15.41 -11.94 -0.34
CA ASN A 7 -14.51 -11.01 0.35
C ASN A 7 -15.00 -10.49 1.71
N GLU A 8 -16.28 -10.42 2.10
CA GLU A 8 -16.82 -9.99 3.42
C GLU A 8 -16.28 -8.72 4.17
N GLU A 9 -15.09 -8.20 3.88
CA GLU A 9 -14.51 -7.00 4.46
C GLU A 9 -15.34 -5.78 4.05
N LYS A 10 -15.59 -4.89 5.01
CA LYS A 10 -16.55 -3.79 4.86
C LYS A 10 -16.19 -2.85 3.70
N LEU A 11 -14.91 -2.59 3.51
CA LEU A 11 -14.37 -1.71 2.47
C LEU A 11 -13.94 -2.46 1.19
N ARG A 12 -14.15 -3.78 1.17
CA ARG A 12 -13.78 -4.72 0.10
C ARG A 12 -12.34 -4.53 -0.37
N ILE A 13 -11.43 -4.30 0.56
CA ILE A 13 -9.99 -4.18 0.26
C ILE A 13 -9.50 -5.52 -0.29
N ALA A 14 -8.79 -5.46 -1.43
CA ALA A 14 -8.28 -6.64 -2.12
C ALA A 14 -6.92 -7.07 -1.56
N PHE A 15 -6.90 -7.49 -0.30
CA PHE A 15 -5.70 -8.07 0.33
C PHE A 15 -5.29 -9.37 -0.36
N THR A 16 -4.01 -9.49 -0.70
CA THR A 16 -3.44 -10.74 -1.20
C THR A 16 -2.86 -11.59 -0.07
N ILE A 17 -2.29 -12.75 -0.43
CA ILE A 17 -1.47 -13.50 0.52
C ILE A 17 -0.28 -12.62 0.89
N THR A 18 0.06 -12.56 2.17
CA THR A 18 1.23 -11.81 2.63
C THR A 18 2.51 -12.48 2.16
N VAL A 19 3.56 -11.68 1.96
CA VAL A 19 4.81 -12.14 1.37
C VAL A 19 6.02 -11.50 2.03
N ASP A 20 7.13 -12.22 2.00
CA ASP A 20 8.49 -11.68 2.12
C ASP A 20 9.28 -12.14 0.88
N THR A 21 10.31 -11.40 0.50
CA THR A 21 11.26 -11.91 -0.50
C THR A 21 12.08 -13.06 0.08
N LYS A 22 12.38 -14.05 -0.76
CA LYS A 22 13.12 -15.26 -0.40
C LYS A 22 14.59 -15.00 -0.12
N HIS A 23 15.14 -13.92 -0.67
CA HIS A 23 16.56 -13.57 -0.59
C HIS A 23 16.74 -12.13 -0.14
N GLY A 24 17.81 -11.88 0.62
CA GLY A 24 18.15 -10.53 1.09
C GLY A 24 17.35 -10.04 2.30
N THR A 25 16.68 -10.96 3.01
CA THR A 25 15.93 -10.73 4.24
C THR A 25 16.39 -11.70 5.32
N THR A 26 16.04 -11.39 6.57
CA THR A 26 16.30 -12.25 7.74
C THR A 26 14.99 -12.77 8.31
N THR A 27 14.32 -11.98 9.14
CA THR A 27 13.03 -12.31 9.75
C THR A 27 11.85 -11.76 8.95
N GLY A 28 12.08 -10.83 8.01
CA GLY A 28 11.04 -10.17 7.21
C GLY A 28 10.46 -8.92 7.86
N VAL A 29 10.52 -8.80 9.19
CA VAL A 29 9.79 -7.76 9.93
C VAL A 29 10.50 -6.41 10.00
N SER A 30 11.83 -6.37 9.85
CA SER A 30 12.62 -5.14 9.98
C SER A 30 12.27 -4.14 8.88
N ALA A 31 12.51 -2.84 9.12
CA ALA A 31 12.30 -1.82 8.08
C ALA A 31 13.12 -2.12 6.82
N GLN A 32 14.35 -2.62 6.99
CA GLN A 32 15.21 -3.03 5.88
C GLN A 32 14.62 -4.24 5.13
N ASP A 33 14.21 -5.30 5.84
CA ASP A 33 13.66 -6.50 5.21
C ASP A 33 12.36 -6.23 4.46
N ARG A 34 11.48 -5.40 5.04
CA ARG A 34 10.26 -4.91 4.40
C ARG A 34 10.59 -4.12 3.14
N THR A 35 11.56 -3.22 3.21
CA THR A 35 12.00 -2.42 2.06
C THR A 35 12.55 -3.31 0.95
N THR A 36 13.38 -4.31 1.27
CA THR A 36 13.88 -5.28 0.29
C THR A 36 12.73 -6.02 -0.39
N THR A 37 11.74 -6.50 0.38
CA THR A 37 10.55 -7.17 -0.18
C THR A 37 9.76 -6.25 -1.09
N ILE A 38 9.53 -4.99 -0.70
CA ILE A 38 8.82 -3.98 -1.49
C ILE A 38 9.54 -3.71 -2.81
N LEU A 39 10.87 -3.56 -2.80
CA LEU A 39 11.65 -3.32 -4.00
C LEU A 39 11.56 -4.50 -4.99
N VAL A 40 11.57 -5.73 -4.48
CA VAL A 40 11.37 -6.93 -5.32
C VAL A 40 9.94 -6.97 -5.88
N LEU A 41 8.92 -6.67 -5.06
CA LEU A 41 7.52 -6.55 -5.54
C LEU A 41 7.34 -5.46 -6.60
N ALA A 42 8.09 -4.36 -6.52
CA ALA A 42 8.04 -3.26 -7.47
C ALA A 42 8.82 -3.55 -8.77
N SER A 43 9.63 -4.60 -8.81
CA SER A 43 10.41 -4.98 -9.98
C SER A 43 9.56 -5.67 -11.05
N ARG A 44 9.73 -5.25 -12.30
CA ARG A 44 9.10 -5.88 -13.48
C ARG A 44 9.63 -7.28 -13.78
N ASP A 45 10.81 -7.60 -13.26
CA ASP A 45 11.48 -8.88 -13.49
C ASP A 45 11.16 -9.92 -12.41
N SER A 46 10.44 -9.51 -11.36
CA SER A 46 10.09 -10.41 -10.25
C SER A 46 9.11 -11.50 -10.69
N LYS A 47 9.27 -12.68 -10.10
CA LYS A 47 8.47 -13.87 -10.34
C LYS A 47 7.87 -14.38 -9.04
N ALA A 48 6.85 -15.21 -9.15
CA ALA A 48 6.18 -15.79 -7.99
C ALA A 48 7.13 -16.58 -7.06
N GLU A 49 8.20 -17.15 -7.62
CA GLU A 49 9.22 -17.96 -6.94
C GLU A 49 10.19 -17.14 -6.09
N ASP A 50 10.28 -15.83 -6.32
CA ASP A 50 11.12 -14.91 -5.56
C ASP A 50 10.55 -14.62 -4.16
N PHE A 51 9.31 -15.07 -3.89
CA PHE A 51 8.59 -14.76 -2.67
C PHE A 51 8.24 -16.01 -1.85
N ILE A 52 8.40 -15.89 -0.54
CA ILE A 52 7.85 -16.83 0.44
C ILE A 52 6.47 -16.37 0.90
N ARG A 53 5.64 -17.34 1.30
CA ARG A 53 4.25 -17.14 1.72
C ARG A 53 3.96 -18.03 2.95
N PRO A 54 3.40 -17.50 4.05
CA PRO A 54 3.14 -16.08 4.32
C PRO A 54 4.43 -15.27 4.55
N GLY A 55 4.28 -13.95 4.71
CA GLY A 55 5.32 -13.03 5.14
C GLY A 55 4.76 -11.76 5.78
N HIS A 56 5.53 -10.68 5.83
CA HIS A 56 5.22 -9.47 6.59
C HIS A 56 4.70 -8.30 5.74
N ILE A 57 5.00 -8.28 4.43
CA ILE A 57 4.37 -7.33 3.51
C ILE A 57 2.96 -7.84 3.17
N VAL A 58 2.01 -6.91 3.16
CA VAL A 58 0.61 -7.18 2.83
C VAL A 58 0.27 -6.51 1.50
N PRO A 59 0.43 -7.19 0.35
CA PRO A 59 0.14 -6.58 -0.94
C PRO A 59 -1.37 -6.36 -1.12
N LEU A 60 -1.69 -5.25 -1.78
CA LEU A 60 -3.04 -4.84 -2.14
C LEU A 60 -3.18 -4.82 -3.66
N ARG A 61 -4.24 -5.41 -4.18
CA ARG A 61 -4.49 -5.42 -5.63
C ARG A 61 -5.27 -4.18 -6.05
N TYR A 62 -4.66 -3.37 -6.92
CA TYR A 62 -5.31 -2.27 -7.62
C TYR A 62 -6.51 -2.74 -8.45
N ARG A 63 -7.60 -1.97 -8.45
CA ARG A 63 -8.72 -2.18 -9.37
C ARG A 63 -8.56 -1.34 -10.63
N VAL A 64 -8.58 -2.01 -11.79
CA VAL A 64 -8.54 -1.34 -13.10
C VAL A 64 -9.64 -0.28 -13.20
N GLY A 65 -9.24 0.94 -13.55
CA GLY A 65 -10.09 2.13 -13.54
C GLY A 65 -9.89 3.03 -12.32
N GLY A 66 -9.04 2.65 -11.37
CA GLY A 66 -8.51 3.54 -10.34
C GLY A 66 -9.59 4.15 -9.44
N VAL A 67 -9.37 5.39 -9.01
CA VAL A 67 -10.28 6.13 -8.13
C VAL A 67 -11.66 6.32 -8.73
N LEU A 68 -11.77 6.32 -10.07
CA LEU A 68 -13.05 6.36 -10.78
C LEU A 68 -13.85 5.05 -10.62
N LYS A 69 -13.16 3.92 -10.44
CA LYS A 69 -13.77 2.61 -10.18
C LYS A 69 -14.00 2.33 -8.70
N ARG A 70 -13.04 2.69 -7.84
CA ARG A 70 -13.11 2.54 -6.38
C ARG A 70 -12.37 3.69 -5.71
N ARG A 71 -13.09 4.47 -4.89
CA ARG A 71 -12.54 5.60 -4.13
C ARG A 71 -11.80 5.13 -2.87
N GLY A 72 -10.68 4.43 -3.04
CA GLY A 72 -9.86 3.90 -1.95
C GLY A 72 -8.40 4.31 -2.04
N HIS A 73 -7.67 4.23 -0.91
CA HIS A 73 -6.24 4.57 -0.84
C HIS A 73 -5.37 3.67 -1.73
N THR A 74 -5.77 2.41 -1.94
CA THR A 74 -5.09 1.50 -2.88
C THR A 74 -5.09 2.07 -4.30
N GLU A 75 -6.25 2.51 -4.78
CA GLU A 75 -6.37 3.10 -6.12
C GLU A 75 -5.72 4.47 -6.19
N ALA A 76 -5.97 5.34 -5.22
CA ALA A 76 -5.42 6.70 -5.21
C ALA A 76 -3.89 6.72 -5.21
N SER A 77 -3.25 5.85 -4.43
CA SER A 77 -1.78 5.77 -4.36
C SER A 77 -1.16 5.30 -5.67
N VAL A 78 -1.78 4.33 -6.36
CA VAL A 78 -1.32 3.85 -7.66
C VAL A 78 -1.61 4.88 -8.77
N ASP A 79 -2.76 5.53 -8.76
CA ASP A 79 -3.09 6.56 -9.73
C ASP A 79 -2.13 7.75 -9.64
N LEU A 80 -1.72 8.17 -8.44
CA LEU A 80 -0.72 9.22 -8.25
C LEU A 80 0.62 8.90 -8.92
N VAL A 81 1.15 7.68 -8.72
CA VAL A 81 2.43 7.29 -9.34
C VAL A 81 2.30 7.14 -10.86
N ILE A 82 1.14 6.72 -11.36
CA ILE A 82 0.85 6.67 -12.80
C ILE A 82 0.81 8.07 -13.40
N LEU A 83 0.19 9.05 -12.74
CA LEU A 83 0.08 10.44 -13.22
C LEU A 83 1.46 11.10 -13.43
N VAL A 84 2.47 10.68 -12.67
CA VAL A 84 3.85 11.16 -12.81
C VAL A 84 4.74 10.25 -13.67
N GLY A 85 4.16 9.24 -14.33
CA GLY A 85 4.87 8.36 -15.27
C GLY A 85 5.77 7.30 -14.62
N LEU A 86 5.59 7.00 -13.33
CA LEU A 86 6.33 5.96 -12.63
C LEU A 86 5.67 4.58 -12.77
N ASN A 87 6.37 3.53 -12.32
CA ASN A 87 5.79 2.21 -12.25
C ASN A 87 4.55 2.20 -11.32
N PRO A 88 3.47 1.48 -11.66
CA PRO A 88 2.19 1.50 -10.95
C PRO A 88 2.23 0.69 -9.64
N VAL A 89 3.16 1.03 -8.75
CA VAL A 89 3.38 0.38 -7.46
C VAL A 89 3.59 1.47 -6.42
N ALA A 90 2.83 1.42 -5.33
CA ALA A 90 2.90 2.37 -4.24
C ALA A 90 2.90 1.63 -2.90
N VAL A 91 3.53 2.24 -1.90
CA VAL A 91 3.51 1.79 -0.51
C VAL A 91 2.64 2.76 0.27
N ILE A 92 1.72 2.23 1.06
CA ILE A 92 0.84 3.01 1.91
C ILE A 92 0.83 2.45 3.32
N CYS A 93 0.61 3.32 4.30
CA CYS A 93 0.42 2.98 5.70
C CYS A 93 -0.53 4.03 6.29
N GLU A 94 -1.51 3.61 7.07
CA GLU A 94 -2.36 4.53 7.79
C GLU A 94 -1.59 5.20 8.94
N ILE A 95 -1.95 6.44 9.24
CA ILE A 95 -1.36 7.21 10.33
C ILE A 95 -2.25 7.04 11.56
N VAL A 96 -1.64 6.54 12.63
CA VAL A 96 -2.25 6.35 13.96
C VAL A 96 -1.73 7.46 14.86
N ALA A 97 -2.62 8.12 15.58
CA ALA A 97 -2.28 9.16 16.54
C ALA A 97 -1.68 8.56 17.82
N ASP A 98 -1.04 9.39 18.65
CA ASP A 98 -0.39 8.97 19.90
C ASP A 98 -1.37 8.37 20.92
N ASP A 99 -2.65 8.75 20.86
CA ASP A 99 -3.73 8.17 21.66
C ASP A 99 -4.23 6.82 21.13
N VAL A 100 -3.53 6.23 20.15
CA VAL A 100 -3.82 4.96 19.48
C VAL A 100 -5.09 5.02 18.61
N SER A 101 -5.72 6.19 18.46
CA SER A 101 -6.83 6.39 17.54
C SER A 101 -6.33 6.62 16.10
N MET A 102 -7.21 6.49 15.11
CA MET A 102 -6.87 6.88 13.74
C MET A 102 -6.76 8.40 13.65
N ALA A 103 -5.63 8.89 13.14
CA ALA A 103 -5.40 10.32 13.00
C ALA A 103 -6.48 10.98 12.12
N ARG A 104 -6.99 12.13 12.58
CA ARG A 104 -7.99 12.94 11.87
C ARG A 104 -7.33 14.13 11.18
N LEU A 105 -8.08 14.81 10.31
CA LEU A 105 -7.54 15.88 9.47
C LEU A 105 -6.68 16.92 10.21
N PRO A 106 -7.06 17.43 11.41
CA PRO A 106 -6.19 18.36 12.14
C PRO A 106 -4.81 17.79 12.45
N GLN A 107 -4.76 16.55 12.96
CA GLN A 107 -3.51 15.85 13.26
C GLN A 107 -2.71 15.50 12.00
N LEU A 108 -3.40 15.18 10.90
CA LEU A 108 -2.75 14.92 9.62
C LEU A 108 -2.09 16.18 9.03
N LEU A 109 -2.68 17.35 9.25
CA LEU A 109 -2.10 18.63 8.83
C LEU A 109 -0.83 18.93 9.63
N GLU A 110 -0.86 18.73 10.95
CA GLU A 110 0.32 18.87 11.81
C GLU A 110 1.44 17.90 11.40
N PHE A 111 1.12 16.62 11.22
CA PHE A 111 2.07 15.60 10.77
C PHE A 111 2.66 15.91 9.39
N ALA A 112 1.84 16.41 8.46
CA ALA A 112 2.29 16.80 7.14
C ALA A 112 3.24 18.01 7.19
N GLU A 113 2.98 18.99 8.06
CA GLU A 113 3.87 20.12 8.26
C GLU A 113 5.21 19.68 8.86
N GLU A 114 5.19 18.87 9.92
CA GLU A 114 6.39 18.36 10.60
C GLU A 114 7.34 17.61 9.65
N HIS A 115 6.78 16.73 8.81
CA HIS A 115 7.56 15.90 7.88
C HIS A 115 7.67 16.48 6.47
N ASN A 116 7.19 17.70 6.25
CA ASN A 116 7.17 18.38 4.94
C ASN A 116 6.48 17.54 3.84
N PHE A 117 5.36 16.92 4.18
CA PHE A 117 4.50 16.21 3.24
C PHE A 117 3.43 17.11 2.63
N LYS A 118 3.01 16.75 1.42
CA LYS A 118 1.81 17.32 0.80
C LYS A 118 0.60 16.51 1.25
N ILE A 119 -0.51 17.19 1.48
CA ILE A 119 -1.80 16.56 1.75
C ILE A 119 -2.73 16.79 0.55
N ILE A 120 -3.44 15.74 0.16
CA ILE A 120 -4.52 15.78 -0.81
C ILE A 120 -5.63 14.83 -0.35
N SER A 121 -6.83 15.01 -0.88
CA SER A 121 -7.94 14.08 -0.70
C SER A 121 -8.17 13.24 -1.96
N ILE A 122 -8.75 12.05 -1.79
CA ILE A 122 -9.21 11.23 -2.92
C ILE A 122 -10.26 11.99 -3.76
N ALA A 123 -11.04 12.88 -3.12
CA ALA A 123 -12.03 13.69 -3.81
C ALA A 123 -11.40 14.74 -4.75
N GLU A 124 -10.23 15.27 -4.43
CA GLU A 124 -9.49 16.20 -5.31
C GLU A 124 -8.76 15.49 -6.45
N LEU A 125 -8.47 14.18 -6.29
CA LEU A 125 -7.85 13.35 -7.32
C LEU A 125 -8.86 12.87 -8.39
N ILE A 126 -10.16 12.94 -8.09
CA ILE A 126 -11.28 12.56 -8.99
C ILE A 126 -11.70 13.78 -9.81
#